data_AF-A0A7C7FNC8-F1
#
_entry.id   AF-A0A7C7FNC8-F1
#
_cell.length_a   1.000
_cell.length_b   1.000
_cell.length_c   1.000
_cell.angle_alpha   90.00
_cell.angle_beta   90.00
_cell.angle_gamma   90.00
#
_symmetry.space_group_name_H-M   'P 1'
#
loop_
_entity.id
_entity.type
_entity.pdbx_description
1 polymer ?
#
loop_
_entity_poly.entity_id
_entity_poly.type
_entity_poly.pdbx_seq_one_letter_code
_entity_poly.pdbx_strand_id
1 'polypeptide(L)'
;MRRTLIAILILTHTLLIAQQYNFINYSIEKGLAQSQVEDIIQDNKGYLWIATLGGISRFDGKEFISYSTSDGLLDNQINCITQTKDGNLWIGTLGGMIRYDGRAFYNYPLNKEHLSYNVICITEDKSGNLWLGTDGGGICKFSNSRPVPEESYIEYFNTDDGLKSDKVRALLINQEGDLIAGTRKGLSIFEQGGWHTVELNGIGTPNISDLAWGLSGSLWIGTYGKGIINYRIAQIS
;
A
#
# COMPACT_ATOMS: atom_id res chain seq x y z
N MET A 1 57.99 -41.94 -15.97
CA MET A 1 57.00 -41.04 -16.61
C MET A 1 55.78 -40.77 -15.70
N ARG A 2 56.06 -40.36 -14.45
CA ARG A 2 55.26 -39.34 -13.74
C ARG A 2 55.61 -38.01 -14.42
N ARG A 3 54.62 -37.13 -14.65
CA ARG A 3 54.67 -35.77 -15.22
C ARG A 3 53.96 -35.61 -16.58
N THR A 4 52.65 -35.85 -16.62
CA THR A 4 51.76 -35.25 -17.63
C THR A 4 50.28 -35.23 -17.21
N LEU A 5 50.00 -35.12 -15.90
CA LEU A 5 48.62 -35.10 -15.36
C LEU A 5 48.26 -33.81 -14.62
N ILE A 6 48.94 -32.69 -14.88
CA ILE A 6 48.69 -31.38 -14.23
C ILE A 6 48.62 -30.25 -15.28
N ALA A 7 47.93 -30.48 -16.40
CA ALA A 7 47.76 -29.45 -17.43
C ALA A 7 46.37 -29.40 -18.08
N ILE A 8 45.36 -30.08 -17.51
CA ILE A 8 43.96 -30.01 -17.95
C ILE A 8 43.05 -29.82 -16.72
N LEU A 9 43.42 -28.87 -15.85
CA LEU A 9 42.60 -28.46 -14.70
C LEU A 9 42.73 -26.95 -14.42
N ILE A 10 43.08 -26.16 -15.46
CA ILE A 10 43.10 -24.68 -15.45
C ILE A 10 42.34 -24.13 -16.66
N LEU A 11 41.27 -24.80 -17.09
CA LEU A 11 40.41 -24.31 -18.18
C LEU A 11 38.94 -24.62 -17.95
N THR A 12 38.52 -24.50 -16.70
CA THR A 12 37.12 -24.22 -16.35
C THR A 12 37.10 -22.92 -15.56
N HIS A 13 37.39 -21.80 -16.21
CA HIS A 13 36.77 -20.56 -15.77
C HIS A 13 35.29 -20.69 -16.13
N THR A 14 34.51 -21.30 -15.24
CA THR A 14 33.09 -20.97 -15.20
C THR A 14 33.06 -19.48 -14.92
N LEU A 15 32.84 -18.67 -15.95
CA LEU A 15 32.40 -17.30 -15.77
C LEU A 15 31.14 -17.42 -14.92
N LEU A 16 31.29 -17.13 -13.62
CA LEU A 16 30.15 -16.77 -12.81
C LEU A 16 29.63 -15.47 -13.44
N ILE A 17 28.62 -15.59 -14.29
CA ILE A 17 27.76 -14.47 -14.60
C ILE A 17 27.01 -14.21 -13.29
N ALA A 18 27.61 -13.38 -12.43
CA ALA A 18 26.83 -12.73 -11.39
C ALA A 18 25.71 -11.96 -12.10
N GLN A 19 24.49 -12.06 -11.59
CA GLN A 19 23.38 -11.31 -12.14
C GLN A 19 23.69 -9.81 -12.00
N GLN A 20 24.05 -9.17 -13.11
CA GLN A 20 24.30 -7.75 -13.13
C GLN A 20 22.95 -7.04 -13.28
N TYR A 21 22.44 -6.55 -12.17
CA TYR A 21 21.26 -5.70 -12.16
C TYR A 21 21.68 -4.30 -12.60
N ASN A 22 21.10 -3.82 -13.71
CA ASN A 22 21.25 -2.44 -14.12
C ASN A 22 20.18 -1.61 -13.42
N PHE A 23 20.59 -0.75 -12.49
CA PHE A 23 19.68 0.18 -11.82
C PHE A 23 19.87 1.59 -12.38
N ILE A 24 18.76 2.27 -12.65
CA ILE A 24 18.74 3.71 -12.92
C ILE A 24 18.25 4.39 -11.64
N ASN A 25 19.00 5.37 -11.16
CA ASN A 25 18.60 6.17 -10.01
C ASN A 25 17.92 7.46 -10.47
N TYR A 26 16.69 7.67 -10.04
CA TYR A 26 15.97 8.93 -10.18
C TYR A 26 15.88 9.58 -8.80
N SER A 27 16.30 10.84 -8.72
CA SER A 27 16.34 11.63 -7.49
C SER A 27 15.71 13.01 -7.72
N ILE A 28 15.79 13.89 -6.72
CA ILE A 28 15.34 15.28 -6.82
C ILE A 28 16.00 16.00 -8.00
N GLU A 29 17.26 15.70 -8.30
CA GLU A 29 17.98 16.28 -9.45
C GLU A 29 17.38 15.90 -10.81
N LYS A 30 16.55 14.85 -10.85
CA LYS A 30 15.82 14.39 -12.04
C LYS A 30 14.35 14.81 -12.05
N GLY A 31 13.91 15.60 -11.07
CA GLY A 31 12.55 16.16 -11.00
C GLY A 31 11.59 15.44 -10.04
N LEU A 32 12.06 14.42 -9.31
CA LEU A 32 11.30 13.80 -8.22
C LEU A 32 11.04 14.85 -7.12
N ALA A 33 9.82 14.88 -6.58
CA ALA A 33 9.44 15.86 -5.57
C ALA A 33 10.32 15.78 -4.32
N GLN A 34 10.63 14.56 -3.86
CA GLN A 34 11.35 14.32 -2.63
C GLN A 34 11.96 12.90 -2.62
N SER A 35 13.10 12.70 -1.94
CA SER A 35 13.87 11.43 -1.97
C SER A 35 13.28 10.28 -1.15
N GLN A 36 12.50 10.56 -0.11
CA GLN A 36 11.71 9.58 0.64
C GLN A 36 10.44 9.28 -0.15
N VAL A 37 10.48 8.15 -0.84
CA VAL A 37 9.34 7.58 -1.57
C VAL A 37 8.59 6.64 -0.63
N GLU A 38 7.29 6.88 -0.48
CA GLU A 38 6.41 6.07 0.38
C GLU A 38 5.62 5.03 -0.42
N ASP A 39 5.25 5.35 -1.67
CA ASP A 39 4.45 4.47 -2.53
C ASP A 39 4.70 4.73 -4.02
N ILE A 40 4.49 3.73 -4.85
CA ILE A 40 4.60 3.80 -6.31
C ILE A 40 3.49 2.97 -6.94
N ILE A 41 2.68 3.58 -7.80
CA ILE A 41 1.72 2.87 -8.66
C ILE A 41 1.95 3.21 -10.13
N GLN A 42 1.48 2.33 -11.02
CA GLN A 42 1.28 2.66 -12.43
C GLN A 42 -0.20 2.86 -12.68
N ASP A 43 -0.58 3.97 -13.32
CA ASP A 43 -1.96 4.19 -13.73
C ASP A 43 -2.31 3.46 -15.04
N ASN A 44 -3.60 3.36 -15.34
CA ASN A 44 -4.13 2.75 -16.56
C ASN A 44 -3.70 3.45 -17.87
N LYS A 45 -3.09 4.64 -17.80
CA LYS A 45 -2.53 5.36 -18.95
C LYS A 45 -1.02 5.09 -19.11
N GLY A 46 -0.42 4.35 -18.18
CA GLY A 46 0.98 3.94 -18.18
C GLY A 46 1.90 4.89 -17.40
N TYR A 47 1.40 5.97 -16.81
CA TYR A 47 2.22 6.86 -15.98
C TYR A 47 2.54 6.21 -14.64
N LEU A 48 3.77 6.38 -14.17
CA LEU A 48 4.08 6.07 -12.78
C LEU A 48 3.69 7.28 -11.92
N TRP A 49 3.06 7.00 -10.78
CA TRP A 49 2.76 7.97 -9.74
C TRP A 49 3.52 7.57 -8.48
N ILE A 50 4.27 8.52 -7.96
CA ILE A 50 5.21 8.31 -6.85
C ILE A 50 4.79 9.22 -5.70
N ALA A 51 4.39 8.61 -4.58
CA ALA A 51 4.12 9.30 -3.33
C ALA A 51 5.43 9.60 -2.62
N THR A 52 5.58 10.83 -2.13
CA THR A 52 6.76 11.25 -1.39
C THR A 52 6.39 12.07 -0.17
N LEU A 53 7.37 12.34 0.70
CA LEU A 53 7.18 13.25 1.84
C LEU A 53 7.15 14.74 1.44
N GLY A 54 7.26 15.08 0.16
CA GLY A 54 7.24 16.45 -0.37
C GLY A 54 6.26 16.68 -1.51
N GLY A 55 5.28 15.79 -1.68
CA GLY A 55 4.26 15.84 -2.72
C GLY A 55 4.16 14.54 -3.51
N ILE A 56 3.48 14.61 -4.65
CA ILE A 56 3.33 13.48 -5.58
C ILE A 56 4.02 13.81 -6.90
N SER A 57 4.75 12.84 -7.47
CA SER A 57 5.38 12.98 -8.78
C SER A 57 4.76 12.01 -9.77
N ARG A 58 4.42 12.51 -10.97
CA ARG A 58 4.02 11.70 -12.11
C ARG A 58 5.17 11.59 -13.10
N PHE A 59 5.48 10.38 -13.54
CA PHE A 59 6.55 10.08 -14.49
C PHE A 59 6.00 9.42 -15.76
N ASP A 60 6.42 9.93 -16.92
CA ASP A 60 5.98 9.43 -18.23
C ASP A 60 6.99 8.49 -18.93
N GLY A 61 8.08 8.13 -18.22
CA GLY A 61 9.21 7.39 -18.78
C GLY A 61 10.39 8.26 -19.19
N LYS A 62 10.23 9.59 -19.19
CA LYS A 62 11.27 10.56 -19.55
C LYS A 62 11.42 11.66 -18.49
N GLU A 63 10.31 12.25 -18.06
CA GLU A 63 10.30 13.44 -17.22
C GLU A 63 9.30 13.28 -16.05
N PHE A 64 9.62 13.93 -14.94
CA PHE A 64 8.73 14.04 -13.79
C PHE A 64 7.96 15.36 -13.82
N ILE A 65 6.67 15.30 -13.49
CA ILE A 65 5.85 16.44 -13.12
C ILE A 65 5.44 16.24 -11.67
N SER A 66 5.78 17.20 -10.81
CA SER A 66 5.53 17.11 -9.37
C SER A 66 4.44 18.09 -8.95
N TYR A 67 3.61 17.67 -8.00
CA TYR A 67 2.51 18.45 -7.44
C TYR A 67 2.67 18.54 -5.93
N SER A 68 2.35 19.70 -5.38
CA SER A 68 2.42 20.01 -3.94
C SER A 68 1.18 20.78 -3.48
N THR A 69 1.18 21.24 -2.23
CA THR A 69 0.12 22.12 -1.69
C THR A 69 -0.04 23.41 -2.49
N SER A 70 1.00 23.91 -3.17
CA SER A 70 0.86 25.07 -4.07
C SER A 70 0.02 24.76 -5.32
N ASP A 71 -0.12 23.49 -5.67
CA ASP A 71 -0.88 22.99 -6.83
C ASP A 71 -2.26 22.45 -6.43
N GLY A 72 -2.64 22.61 -5.16
CA GLY A 72 -3.97 22.26 -4.65
C GLY A 72 -4.03 20.97 -3.83
N LEU A 73 -2.90 20.30 -3.54
CA LEU A 73 -2.90 19.17 -2.61
C LEU A 73 -3.29 19.61 -1.20
N LEU A 74 -4.01 18.74 -0.48
CA LEU A 74 -4.34 18.92 0.93
C LEU A 74 -3.09 18.96 1.83
N ASP A 75 -2.12 18.10 1.55
CA ASP A 75 -0.87 17.95 2.30
C ASP A 75 0.25 17.50 1.35
N ASN A 76 1.50 17.79 1.68
CA ASN A 76 2.69 17.34 0.94
C ASN A 76 3.18 15.97 1.41
N GLN A 77 2.82 15.53 2.61
CA GLN A 77 3.18 14.21 3.10
C GLN A 77 2.20 13.18 2.54
N ILE A 78 2.61 12.50 1.47
CA ILE A 78 1.81 11.50 0.79
C ILE A 78 2.26 10.11 1.25
N ASN A 79 1.34 9.32 1.78
CA ASN A 79 1.64 7.99 2.32
C ASN A 79 1.33 6.87 1.31
N CYS A 80 0.26 7.02 0.52
CA CYS A 80 -0.19 5.97 -0.40
C CYS A 80 -0.98 6.53 -1.59
N ILE A 81 -1.03 5.77 -2.68
CA ILE A 81 -1.80 6.07 -3.88
C ILE A 81 -2.52 4.81 -4.33
N THR A 82 -3.78 4.93 -4.73
CA THR A 82 -4.56 3.85 -5.32
C THR A 82 -5.36 4.38 -6.50
N GLN A 83 -5.30 3.68 -7.63
CA GLN A 83 -6.23 3.95 -8.73
C GLN A 83 -7.49 3.12 -8.56
N THR A 84 -8.64 3.77 -8.55
CA THR A 84 -9.95 3.10 -8.54
C THR A 84 -10.36 2.65 -9.93
N LYS A 85 -11.33 1.72 -10.01
CA LYS A 85 -11.87 1.17 -11.27
C LYS A 85 -12.42 2.23 -12.22
N ASP A 86 -12.91 3.35 -11.69
CA ASP A 86 -13.38 4.50 -12.48
C ASP A 86 -12.23 5.36 -13.06
N GLY A 87 -10.99 5.01 -12.76
CA GLY A 87 -9.78 5.65 -13.27
C GLY A 87 -9.27 6.82 -12.42
N ASN A 88 -9.99 7.23 -11.37
CA ASN A 88 -9.54 8.26 -10.44
C ASN A 88 -8.35 7.75 -9.59
N LEU A 89 -7.47 8.67 -9.20
CA LEU A 89 -6.48 8.38 -8.17
C LEU A 89 -6.99 8.84 -6.82
N TRP A 90 -6.83 7.99 -5.83
CA TRP A 90 -7.07 8.30 -4.42
C TRP A 90 -5.75 8.26 -3.69
N ILE A 91 -5.47 9.33 -2.96
CA ILE A 91 -4.17 9.62 -2.38
C ILE A 91 -4.37 9.80 -0.88
N GLY A 92 -3.72 8.96 -0.09
CA GLY A 92 -3.73 9.07 1.37
C GLY A 92 -2.63 10.01 1.84
N THR A 93 -2.97 10.93 2.75
CA THR A 93 -2.03 11.93 3.28
C THR A 93 -2.08 11.96 4.81
N LEU A 94 -1.20 12.76 5.42
CA LEU A 94 -1.24 13.01 6.86
C LEU A 94 -2.55 13.68 7.32
N GLY A 95 -3.22 14.42 6.44
CA GLY A 95 -4.42 15.22 6.75
C GLY A 95 -5.76 14.65 6.28
N GLY A 96 -5.75 13.53 5.54
CA GLY A 96 -6.96 12.92 5.00
C GLY A 96 -6.71 12.24 3.66
N MET A 97 -7.65 12.39 2.73
CA MET A 97 -7.53 11.83 1.38
C MET A 97 -7.72 12.90 0.30
N ILE A 98 -7.09 12.68 -0.85
CA ILE A 98 -7.23 13.53 -2.05
C ILE A 98 -7.68 12.63 -3.20
N ARG A 99 -8.67 13.09 -3.97
CA ARG A 99 -9.05 12.48 -5.24
C ARG A 99 -8.48 13.29 -6.40
N TYR A 100 -7.91 12.63 -7.40
CA TYR A 100 -7.47 13.23 -8.65
C TYR A 100 -8.21 12.59 -9.82
N ASP A 101 -8.92 13.41 -10.60
CA ASP A 101 -9.75 12.94 -11.74
C ASP A 101 -9.03 12.98 -13.10
N GLY A 102 -7.72 13.20 -13.09
CA GLY A 102 -6.94 13.46 -14.31
C GLY A 102 -6.90 14.93 -14.71
N ARG A 103 -7.61 15.81 -14.00
CA ARG A 103 -7.64 17.27 -14.25
C ARG A 103 -7.41 18.07 -12.98
N ALA A 104 -8.13 17.75 -11.90
CA ALA A 104 -8.13 18.52 -10.66
C ALA A 104 -7.99 17.63 -9.42
N PHE A 105 -7.46 18.21 -8.35
CA PHE A 105 -7.41 17.62 -7.02
C PHE A 105 -8.63 18.05 -6.20
N TYR A 106 -9.26 17.09 -5.52
CA TYR A 106 -10.37 17.30 -4.61
C TYR A 106 -9.97 16.79 -3.23
N ASN A 107 -9.99 17.67 -2.23
CA ASN A 107 -9.48 17.38 -0.90
C ASN A 107 -10.63 16.95 0.03
N TYR A 108 -10.44 15.85 0.76
CA TYR A 108 -11.36 15.33 1.77
C TYR A 108 -10.61 15.27 3.10
N PRO A 109 -10.56 16.38 3.85
CA PRO A 109 -9.99 16.38 5.19
C PRO A 109 -10.81 15.46 6.08
N LEU A 110 -10.15 14.63 6.89
CA LEU A 110 -10.80 13.87 7.95
C LEU A 110 -10.90 14.74 9.21
N ASN A 111 -11.88 14.49 10.10
CA ASN A 111 -12.12 15.28 11.32
C ASN A 111 -11.72 14.52 12.62
N LYS A 112 -11.15 15.24 13.61
CA LYS A 112 -10.55 14.64 14.81
C LYS A 112 -11.58 14.02 15.73
N GLU A 113 -12.82 14.48 15.64
CA GLU A 113 -13.94 13.99 16.45
C GLU A 113 -14.14 12.48 16.27
N HIS A 114 -13.71 11.93 15.13
CA HIS A 114 -13.87 10.54 14.77
C HIS A 114 -12.60 9.94 14.17
N LEU A 115 -11.44 10.12 14.82
CA LEU A 115 -10.19 9.33 14.63
C LEU A 115 -9.01 10.07 13.92
N SER A 116 -7.85 9.41 13.85
CA SER A 116 -6.59 9.96 13.31
C SER A 116 -6.70 10.36 11.83
N TYR A 117 -6.12 11.50 11.46
CA TYR A 117 -6.12 12.04 10.10
C TYR A 117 -5.18 11.33 9.12
N ASN A 118 -4.23 10.58 9.67
CA ASN A 118 -3.11 10.06 8.92
C ASN A 118 -3.53 8.79 8.16
N VAL A 119 -3.89 8.95 6.89
CA VAL A 119 -4.28 7.84 6.00
C VAL A 119 -3.03 7.14 5.48
N ILE A 120 -2.84 5.88 5.86
CA ILE A 120 -1.65 5.08 5.56
C ILE A 120 -1.84 4.19 4.33
N CYS A 121 -3.06 3.68 4.12
CA CYS A 121 -3.36 2.79 3.00
C CYS A 121 -4.81 2.98 2.57
N ILE A 122 -5.08 2.74 1.28
CA ILE A 122 -6.41 2.80 0.68
C ILE A 122 -6.62 1.53 -0.16
N THR A 123 -7.81 0.96 -0.13
CA THR A 123 -8.22 -0.10 -1.06
C THR A 123 -9.67 0.10 -1.50
N GLU A 124 -10.00 -0.33 -2.71
CA GLU A 124 -11.35 -0.27 -3.26
C GLU A 124 -12.02 -1.65 -3.17
N ASP A 125 -13.22 -1.71 -2.60
CA ASP A 125 -14.01 -2.94 -2.58
C ASP A 125 -14.71 -3.21 -3.93
N LYS A 126 -15.38 -4.37 -4.02
CA LYS A 126 -16.11 -4.76 -5.24
C LYS A 126 -17.25 -3.82 -5.60
N SER A 127 -17.86 -3.18 -4.60
CA SER A 127 -18.97 -2.23 -4.75
C SER A 127 -18.48 -0.80 -5.03
N GLY A 128 -17.17 -0.58 -5.06
CA GLY A 128 -16.55 0.71 -5.31
C GLY A 128 -16.39 1.58 -4.07
N ASN A 129 -16.69 1.08 -2.86
CA ASN A 129 -16.37 1.84 -1.65
C ASN A 129 -14.87 1.80 -1.39
N LEU A 130 -14.37 2.87 -0.80
CA LEU A 130 -12.99 2.97 -0.38
C LEU A 130 -12.87 2.63 1.08
N TRP A 131 -11.87 1.83 1.41
CA TRP A 131 -11.48 1.49 2.76
C TRP A 131 -10.11 2.08 3.02
N LEU A 132 -10.02 2.91 4.06
CA LEU A 132 -8.85 3.68 4.41
C LEU A 132 -8.32 3.21 5.76
N GLY A 133 -7.09 2.74 5.82
CA GLY A 133 -6.40 2.43 7.07
C GLY A 133 -5.65 3.64 7.59
N THR A 134 -5.77 3.93 8.89
CA THR A 134 -5.14 5.10 9.52
C THR A 134 -4.11 4.72 10.58
N ASP A 135 -3.18 5.64 10.90
CA ASP A 135 -2.26 5.47 12.03
C ASP A 135 -2.89 5.98 13.34
N GLY A 136 -3.63 5.11 14.01
CA GLY A 136 -4.19 5.34 15.35
C GLY A 136 -5.69 5.63 15.35
N GLY A 137 -6.32 5.63 14.19
CA GLY A 137 -7.74 5.85 14.03
C GLY A 137 -8.54 4.66 13.52
N GLY A 138 -7.94 3.50 13.34
CA GLY A 138 -8.62 2.36 12.74
C GLY A 138 -8.88 2.56 11.26
N ILE A 139 -10.10 2.25 10.83
CA ILE A 139 -10.48 2.18 9.41
C ILE A 139 -11.66 3.10 9.15
N CYS A 140 -11.57 3.86 8.06
CA CYS A 140 -12.68 4.64 7.53
C CYS A 140 -13.18 3.98 6.25
N LYS A 141 -14.50 3.83 6.10
CA LYS A 141 -15.13 3.39 4.87
C LYS A 141 -15.84 4.57 4.23
N PHE A 142 -15.40 4.95 3.05
CA PHE A 142 -15.93 6.05 2.26
C PHE A 142 -16.75 5.52 1.09
N SER A 143 -18.02 5.93 0.99
CA SER A 143 -18.86 5.52 -0.15
C SER A 143 -18.57 6.39 -1.38
N ASN A 144 -17.95 5.79 -2.40
CA ASN A 144 -17.64 6.48 -3.66
C ASN A 144 -18.89 6.81 -4.51
N SER A 145 -20.08 6.38 -4.11
CA SER A 145 -21.34 6.74 -4.76
C SER A 145 -21.65 8.25 -4.71
N ARG A 146 -21.01 8.98 -3.78
CA ARG A 146 -21.12 10.43 -3.63
C ARG A 146 -19.73 11.04 -3.53
N PRO A 147 -19.01 11.18 -4.66
CA PRO A 147 -17.62 11.62 -4.65
C PRO A 147 -17.48 13.12 -4.39
N VAL A 148 -18.50 13.83 -3.90
CA VAL A 148 -18.41 15.24 -3.53
C VAL A 148 -18.15 15.32 -2.02
N PRO A 149 -17.13 16.05 -1.54
CA PRO A 149 -16.77 16.09 -0.12
C PRO A 149 -17.94 16.40 0.81
N GLU A 150 -18.81 17.34 0.41
CA GLU A 150 -19.96 17.81 1.20
C GLU A 150 -21.09 16.78 1.36
N GLU A 151 -21.17 15.80 0.46
CA GLU A 151 -22.21 14.76 0.45
C GLU A 151 -21.69 13.37 0.83
N SER A 152 -20.41 13.31 1.19
CA SER A 152 -19.70 12.07 1.48
C SER A 152 -20.17 11.46 2.80
N TYR A 153 -20.47 10.17 2.77
CA TYR A 153 -20.75 9.39 3.98
C TYR A 153 -19.53 8.55 4.33
N ILE A 154 -19.05 8.70 5.58
CA ILE A 154 -17.92 7.98 6.13
C ILE A 154 -18.39 7.18 7.34
N GLU A 155 -18.18 5.87 7.28
CA GLU A 155 -18.35 4.95 8.40
C GLU A 155 -16.98 4.67 9.02
N TYR A 156 -16.93 4.51 10.34
CA TYR A 156 -15.69 4.37 11.09
C TYR A 156 -15.67 3.05 11.86
N PHE A 157 -14.51 2.40 11.89
CA PHE A 157 -14.28 1.16 12.63
C PHE A 157 -12.97 1.22 13.41
N ASN A 158 -13.01 0.89 14.69
CA ASN A 158 -11.85 0.87 15.58
C ASN A 158 -11.87 -0.39 16.47
N THR A 159 -11.03 -0.43 17.51
CA THR A 159 -10.96 -1.59 18.42
C THR A 159 -12.26 -1.90 19.16
N ASP A 160 -13.11 -0.90 19.40
CA ASP A 160 -14.43 -1.08 20.00
C ASP A 160 -15.39 -1.82 19.05
N ASP A 161 -15.14 -1.74 17.74
CA ASP A 161 -15.88 -2.45 16.69
C ASP A 161 -15.30 -3.84 16.37
N GLY A 162 -14.25 -4.27 17.08
CA GLY A 162 -13.61 -5.58 16.93
C GLY A 162 -12.30 -5.61 16.13
N LEU A 163 -11.81 -4.45 15.67
CA LEU A 163 -10.49 -4.35 15.02
C LEU A 163 -9.37 -4.69 16.03
N LYS A 164 -8.33 -5.43 15.61
CA LYS A 164 -7.23 -5.84 16.52
C LYS A 164 -6.40 -4.65 17.02
N SER A 165 -6.31 -3.58 16.22
CA SER A 165 -5.64 -2.33 16.59
C SER A 165 -6.03 -1.21 15.65
N ASP A 166 -6.16 0.00 16.21
CA ASP A 166 -6.43 1.23 15.44
C ASP A 166 -5.24 1.72 14.59
N LYS A 167 -4.13 1.00 14.57
CA LYS A 167 -2.95 1.33 13.79
C LYS A 167 -2.88 0.37 12.61
N VAL A 168 -3.50 0.78 11.52
CA VAL A 168 -3.67 -0.03 10.31
C VAL A 168 -2.55 0.30 9.33
N ARG A 169 -1.93 -0.73 8.78
CA ARG A 169 -0.74 -0.62 7.92
C ARG A 169 -0.99 -1.06 6.49
N ALA A 170 -1.85 -2.05 6.31
CA ALA A 170 -2.19 -2.58 5.01
C ALA A 170 -3.64 -3.06 4.98
N LEU A 171 -4.28 -2.92 3.83
CA LEU A 171 -5.62 -3.39 3.56
C LEU A 171 -5.62 -4.16 2.25
N LEU A 172 -6.32 -5.30 2.21
CA LEU A 172 -6.56 -6.07 0.99
C LEU A 172 -8.00 -6.57 0.96
N ILE A 173 -8.55 -6.70 -0.24
CA ILE A 173 -9.82 -7.38 -0.47
C ILE A 173 -9.52 -8.79 -1.03
N ASN A 174 -10.17 -9.82 -0.50
CA ASN A 174 -10.07 -11.18 -1.03
C ASN A 174 -11.05 -11.42 -2.20
N GLN A 175 -11.06 -12.63 -2.77
CA GLN A 175 -11.93 -12.97 -3.90
C GLN A 175 -13.39 -13.08 -3.51
N GLU A 176 -13.70 -13.26 -2.23
CA GLU A 176 -15.03 -13.34 -1.65
C GLU A 176 -15.62 -11.93 -1.44
N GLY A 177 -14.76 -10.94 -1.18
CA GLY A 177 -15.10 -9.55 -0.91
C GLY A 177 -14.83 -9.11 0.53
N ASP A 178 -14.24 -9.98 1.34
CA ASP A 178 -13.84 -9.68 2.71
C ASP A 178 -12.62 -8.77 2.73
N LEU A 179 -12.61 -7.84 3.67
CA LEU A 179 -11.50 -6.91 3.87
C LEU A 179 -10.55 -7.46 4.92
N ILE A 180 -9.30 -7.68 4.53
CA ILE A 180 -8.23 -8.10 5.41
C ILE A 180 -7.43 -6.87 5.83
N ALA A 181 -7.34 -6.64 7.14
CA ALA A 181 -6.60 -5.55 7.75
C ALA A 181 -5.33 -6.05 8.46
N GLY A 182 -4.19 -5.60 7.96
CA GLY A 182 -2.90 -5.71 8.61
C GLY A 182 -2.71 -4.60 9.61
N THR A 183 -2.66 -4.92 10.90
CA THR A 183 -2.51 -3.93 11.97
C THR A 183 -1.19 -4.10 12.72
N ARG A 184 -0.82 -3.11 13.54
CA ARG A 184 0.37 -3.22 14.42
C ARG A 184 0.26 -4.29 15.51
N LYS A 185 -0.90 -4.94 15.68
CA LYS A 185 -1.11 -6.03 16.65
C LYS A 185 -1.58 -7.35 16.01
N GLY A 186 -1.53 -7.46 14.69
CA GLY A 186 -1.91 -8.66 13.96
C GLY A 186 -3.01 -8.41 12.94
N LEU A 187 -3.65 -9.49 12.49
CA LEU A 187 -4.67 -9.47 11.45
C LEU A 187 -6.08 -9.31 12.02
N SER A 188 -6.89 -8.53 11.31
CA SER A 188 -8.34 -8.52 11.42
C SER A 188 -8.94 -8.74 10.03
N ILE A 189 -10.13 -9.32 9.97
CA ILE A 189 -10.88 -9.48 8.72
C ILE A 189 -12.29 -8.96 8.97
N PHE A 190 -12.82 -8.20 8.03
CA PHE A 190 -14.20 -7.76 7.99
C PHE A 190 -14.95 -8.62 6.98
N GLU A 191 -15.89 -9.42 7.48
CA GLU A 191 -16.76 -10.29 6.69
C GLU A 191 -18.18 -10.20 7.26
N GLN A 192 -19.19 -10.39 6.41
CA GLN A 192 -20.60 -10.46 6.85
C GLN A 192 -21.06 -9.25 7.71
N GLY A 193 -20.44 -8.09 7.55
CA GLY A 193 -20.78 -6.86 8.28
C GLY A 193 -20.11 -6.69 9.65
N GLY A 194 -19.14 -7.54 10.02
CA GLY A 194 -18.44 -7.44 11.31
C GLY A 194 -16.96 -7.76 11.24
N TRP A 195 -16.20 -7.21 12.21
CA TRP A 195 -14.78 -7.50 12.37
C TRP A 195 -14.56 -8.76 13.19
N HIS A 196 -13.64 -9.61 12.74
CA HIS A 196 -13.09 -10.71 13.50
C HIS A 196 -11.56 -10.67 13.48
N THR A 197 -10.94 -11.08 14.59
CA THR A 197 -9.48 -11.09 14.71
C THR A 197 -8.93 -12.46 14.37
N VAL A 198 -7.83 -12.50 13.60
CA VAL A 198 -7.19 -13.76 13.21
C VAL A 198 -6.00 -14.03 14.13
N GLU A 199 -6.04 -15.16 14.84
CA GLU A 199 -4.92 -15.62 15.64
C GLU A 199 -3.89 -16.35 14.77
N LEU A 200 -2.68 -15.82 14.74
CA LEU A 200 -1.55 -16.40 14.02
C LEU A 200 -0.81 -17.35 14.96
N ASN A 201 -1.30 -18.60 15.02
CA ASN A 201 -0.82 -19.63 15.93
C ASN A 201 0.71 -19.75 15.95
N GLY A 202 1.32 -19.67 17.14
CA GLY A 202 2.76 -19.75 17.33
C GLY A 202 3.55 -18.47 17.01
N ILE A 203 2.90 -17.44 16.44
CA ILE A 203 3.53 -16.17 16.07
C ILE A 203 3.17 -15.05 17.06
N GLY A 204 2.00 -15.14 17.70
CA GLY A 204 1.48 -14.13 18.63
C GLY A 204 0.86 -12.95 17.89
N THR A 205 1.14 -11.73 18.35
CA THR A 205 0.61 -10.47 17.78
C THR A 205 1.68 -9.75 16.94
N PRO A 206 1.91 -10.14 15.67
CA PRO A 206 2.90 -9.48 14.84
C PRO A 206 2.52 -8.04 14.51
N ASN A 207 3.51 -7.16 14.47
CA ASN A 207 3.36 -5.83 13.90
C ASN A 207 3.46 -5.96 12.38
N ILE A 208 2.31 -5.97 11.71
CA ILE A 208 2.23 -6.19 10.26
C ILE A 208 2.71 -4.94 9.55
N SER A 209 3.60 -5.14 8.57
CA SER A 209 4.12 -4.06 7.73
C SER A 209 3.35 -3.97 6.42
N ASP A 210 3.03 -5.12 5.81
CA ASP A 210 2.43 -5.18 4.48
C ASP A 210 1.71 -6.53 4.26
N LEU A 211 0.82 -6.57 3.28
CA LEU A 211 0.05 -7.75 2.88
C LEU A 211 0.10 -7.94 1.36
N ALA A 212 0.25 -9.18 0.91
CA ALA A 212 0.20 -9.50 -0.52
C ALA A 212 -0.46 -10.86 -0.79
N TRP A 213 -1.25 -10.96 -1.85
CA TRP A 213 -1.74 -12.25 -2.32
C TRP A 213 -0.66 -12.98 -3.12
N GLY A 214 -0.38 -14.22 -2.74
CA GLY A 214 0.43 -15.12 -3.53
C GLY A 214 -0.37 -15.74 -4.67
N LEU A 215 0.31 -16.13 -5.75
CA LEU A 215 -0.31 -16.78 -6.92
C LEU A 215 -1.06 -18.08 -6.59
N SER A 216 -0.71 -18.73 -5.47
CA SER A 216 -1.40 -19.93 -4.97
C SER A 216 -2.66 -19.64 -4.15
N GLY A 217 -3.09 -18.37 -4.03
CA GLY A 217 -4.20 -17.95 -3.18
C GLY A 217 -3.86 -17.88 -1.69
N SER A 218 -2.59 -18.00 -1.30
CA SER A 218 -2.14 -17.80 0.09
C SER A 218 -1.86 -16.33 0.35
N LEU A 219 -2.20 -15.85 1.54
CA LEU A 219 -1.84 -14.52 2.01
C LEU A 219 -0.38 -14.50 2.49
N TRP A 220 0.42 -13.58 1.96
CA TRP A 220 1.76 -13.28 2.46
C TRP A 220 1.69 -12.03 3.34
N ILE A 221 2.32 -12.12 4.51
CA ILE A 221 2.28 -11.06 5.53
C ILE A 221 3.72 -10.67 5.84
N GLY A 222 4.07 -9.43 5.52
CA GLY A 222 5.29 -8.79 5.98
C GLY A 222 5.14 -8.33 7.43
N THR A 223 6.18 -8.45 8.24
CA THR A 223 6.14 -8.01 9.64
C THR A 223 7.40 -7.26 10.04
N TYR A 224 7.24 -6.32 10.96
CA TYR A 224 8.36 -5.73 11.68
C TYR A 224 8.88 -6.72 12.74
N GLY A 225 10.03 -7.32 12.47
CA GLY A 225 10.80 -8.12 13.44
C GLY A 225 10.43 -9.61 13.55
N LYS A 226 9.41 -10.09 12.84
CA LYS A 226 9.03 -11.52 12.81
C LYS A 226 9.19 -12.18 11.43
N GLY A 227 9.81 -11.48 10.47
CA GLY A 227 10.03 -11.99 9.12
C GLY A 227 8.77 -11.95 8.26
N ILE A 228 8.63 -12.94 7.37
CA ILE A 228 7.51 -13.09 6.45
C ILE A 228 6.68 -14.31 6.86
N ILE A 229 5.36 -14.18 6.84
CA ILE A 229 4.42 -15.25 7.19
C ILE A 229 3.62 -15.61 5.93
N ASN A 230 3.55 -16.89 5.59
CA ASN A 230 2.61 -17.40 4.59
C ASN A 230 1.40 -17.99 5.32
N TYR A 231 0.26 -17.32 5.21
CA TYR A 231 -0.99 -17.72 5.81
C TYR A 231 -1.94 -18.26 4.74
N ARG A 232 -2.37 -19.51 4.91
CA ARG A 232 -3.44 -20.09 4.09
C ARG A 232 -4.75 -19.83 4.83
N ILE A 233 -5.58 -18.97 4.27
CA ILE A 233 -6.96 -18.84 4.75
C ILE A 233 -7.61 -20.20 4.48
N ALA A 234 -7.90 -20.95 5.54
CA ALA A 234 -8.63 -22.19 5.38
C ALA A 234 -10.00 -21.81 4.81
N GLN A 235 -10.30 -22.30 3.60
CA GLN A 235 -11.66 -22.25 3.07
C GLN A 235 -12.52 -22.99 4.09
N ILE A 236 -13.39 -22.28 4.79
CA ILE A 236 -14.40 -22.91 5.63
C ILE A 236 -15.34 -23.60 4.62
N SER A 237 -15.22 -24.93 4.53
CA SER A 237 -16.09 -25.78 3.72
C SER A 237 -17.48 -25.90 4.33
#